data_AF-A0AAN3SFA7-F1
#
_entry.id   AF-A0AAN3SFA7-F1
#
_cell.length_a   1.000
_cell.length_b   1.000
_cell.length_c   1.000
_cell.angle_alpha   90.00
_cell.angle_beta   90.00
_cell.angle_gamma   90.00
#
_symmetry.space_group_name_H-M   'P 1'
#
loop_
_entity.id
_entity.type
_entity.pdbx_description
1 polymer ?
#
loop_
_entity_poly.entity_id
_entity_poly.type
_entity_poly.pdbx_seq_one_letter_code
_entity_poly.pdbx_strand_id
1 'polypeptide(L)'
;MAAWRYASQDYRTFSDHLYENDKHYHQSDYDDFYDIGRKNSLSANIMQPLSNNLGNVSLSALWRNYWGRSGNAKDYQFSYSNNWQHISYTFSASQSYDENNKEEERFNLFISIPFYWGDDIAKTRHQINLSNSTSFSKDGYSSNNTGITGIAGEHDQLNYGIYVNQQQQNNDTSLGTNLSWRTPIAIIDGSYSHSKNA
;
A
#
# COMPACT_ATOMS: atom_id res chain seq x y z
N MET A 1 -17.07 6.48 8.78
CA MET A 1 -17.86 5.27 9.15
C MET A 1 -17.25 4.65 10.39
N ALA A 2 -18.06 4.14 11.31
CA ALA A 2 -17.59 3.32 12.43
C ALA A 2 -18.50 2.09 12.55
N ALA A 3 -17.91 0.95 12.89
CA ALA A 3 -18.64 -0.30 13.10
C ALA A 3 -18.07 -1.04 14.30
N TRP A 4 -18.95 -1.65 15.08
CA TRP A 4 -18.58 -2.51 16.19
C TRP A 4 -19.30 -3.84 16.08
N ARG A 5 -18.56 -4.92 16.32
CA ARG A 5 -19.08 -6.29 16.36
C ARG A 5 -18.60 -6.98 17.61
N TYR A 6 -19.52 -7.65 18.27
CA TYR A 6 -19.27 -8.59 19.36
C TYR A 6 -19.64 -10.00 18.93
N ALA A 7 -18.88 -10.99 19.37
CA ALA A 7 -19.21 -12.41 19.23
C ALA A 7 -18.93 -13.14 20.55
N SER A 8 -19.88 -13.99 20.95
CA SER A 8 -19.73 -14.86 22.12
C SER A 8 -18.63 -15.89 21.89
N GLN A 9 -18.15 -16.49 22.98
CA GLN A 9 -17.05 -17.46 22.94
C GLN A 9 -17.34 -18.68 22.04
N ASP A 10 -18.59 -19.12 21.99
CA ASP A 10 -19.03 -20.28 21.21
C ASP A 10 -19.51 -19.92 19.80
N TYR A 11 -19.55 -18.62 19.45
CA TYR A 11 -19.92 -18.21 18.11
C TYR A 11 -18.84 -18.64 17.12
N ARG A 12 -19.28 -19.20 15.98
CA ARG A 12 -18.41 -19.61 14.87
C ARG A 12 -19.01 -19.11 13.56
N THR A 13 -18.16 -18.58 12.70
CA THR A 13 -18.48 -18.37 11.30
C THR A 13 -18.36 -19.70 10.55
N PHE A 14 -18.95 -19.78 9.35
CA PHE A 14 -18.80 -20.96 8.51
C PHE A 14 -17.33 -21.29 8.21
N SER A 15 -16.51 -20.28 7.96
CA SER A 15 -15.07 -20.44 7.73
C SER A 15 -14.35 -20.98 8.96
N ASP A 16 -14.74 -20.58 10.18
CA ASP A 16 -14.17 -21.14 11.41
C ASP A 16 -14.43 -22.65 11.51
N HIS A 17 -15.64 -23.11 11.15
CA HIS A 17 -15.98 -24.52 11.15
C HIS A 17 -15.19 -25.33 10.12
N LEU A 18 -15.02 -24.79 8.90
CA LEU A 18 -14.22 -25.45 7.88
C LEU A 18 -12.76 -25.58 8.33
N TYR A 19 -12.20 -24.53 8.94
CA TYR A 19 -10.83 -24.56 9.44
C TYR A 19 -10.65 -25.51 10.64
N GLU A 20 -11.56 -25.51 11.62
CA GLU A 20 -11.52 -26.46 12.74
C GLU A 20 -11.60 -27.92 12.25
N ASN A 21 -12.44 -28.18 11.23
CA ASN A 21 -12.55 -29.51 10.64
C ASN A 21 -11.29 -29.91 9.86
N ASP A 22 -10.73 -29.01 9.06
CA ASP A 22 -9.52 -29.28 8.27
C ASP A 22 -8.30 -29.58 9.16
N LYS A 23 -8.12 -28.81 10.25
CA LYS A 23 -7.06 -29.03 11.24
C LYS A 23 -7.21 -30.36 11.99
N HIS A 24 -8.42 -30.91 12.09
CA HIS A 24 -8.67 -32.22 12.68
C HIS A 24 -8.30 -33.38 11.75
N TYR A 25 -8.41 -33.20 10.43
CA TYR A 25 -8.16 -34.25 9.43
C TYR A 25 -6.75 -34.19 8.83
N HIS A 26 -6.15 -33.02 8.77
CA HIS A 26 -4.79 -32.82 8.29
C HIS A 26 -3.94 -32.25 9.41
N GLN A 27 -3.07 -33.09 9.97
CA GLN A 27 -2.03 -32.73 10.91
C GLN A 27 -0.97 -31.89 10.17
N SER A 28 -1.33 -30.66 9.81
CA SER A 28 -0.43 -29.70 9.21
C SER A 28 0.40 -29.08 10.32
N ASP A 29 1.71 -29.30 10.29
CA ASP A 29 2.72 -28.66 11.16
C ASP A 29 2.88 -27.14 10.87
N TYR A 30 1.88 -26.51 10.27
CA TYR A 30 1.83 -25.06 10.10
C TYR A 30 1.30 -24.43 11.41
N ASP A 31 2.13 -23.57 12.00
CA ASP A 31 1.73 -22.58 13.02
C ASP A 31 0.74 -21.59 12.38
N ASP A 32 -0.50 -22.04 12.13
CA ASP A 32 -1.44 -21.28 11.32
C ASP A 32 -2.16 -20.19 12.13
N PHE A 33 -1.98 -18.97 11.62
CA PHE A 33 -2.51 -17.66 12.03
C PHE A 33 -4.02 -17.51 11.85
N TYR A 34 -4.80 -18.59 11.84
CA TYR A 34 -6.26 -18.48 11.76
C TYR A 34 -6.85 -18.14 13.14
N ASP A 35 -7.18 -16.87 13.31
CA ASP A 35 -7.69 -16.32 14.57
C ASP A 35 -9.17 -16.63 14.81
N ILE A 36 -9.43 -17.85 15.30
CA ILE A 36 -10.75 -18.29 15.76
C ILE A 36 -11.11 -17.60 17.09
N GLY A 37 -12.40 -17.37 17.32
CA GLY A 37 -12.88 -16.91 18.63
C GLY A 37 -12.69 -15.41 18.86
N ARG A 38 -12.83 -14.59 17.80
CA ARG A 38 -12.85 -13.13 17.89
C ARG A 38 -13.97 -12.67 18.82
N LYS A 39 -13.62 -11.93 19.87
CA LYS A 39 -14.56 -11.44 20.89
C LYS A 39 -15.15 -10.10 20.49
N ASN A 40 -14.31 -9.09 20.31
CA ASN A 40 -14.71 -7.77 19.84
C ASN A 40 -13.91 -7.38 18.61
N SER A 41 -14.58 -6.66 17.71
CA SER A 41 -13.94 -5.94 16.62
C SER A 41 -14.56 -4.55 16.51
N LEU A 42 -13.72 -3.52 16.53
CA LEU A 42 -14.10 -2.14 16.31
C LEU A 42 -13.33 -1.63 15.10
N SER A 43 -14.02 -1.09 14.10
CA SER A 43 -13.41 -0.44 12.95
C SER A 43 -13.90 0.99 12.79
N ALA A 44 -13.00 1.89 12.44
CA ALA A 44 -13.30 3.29 12.19
C ALA A 44 -12.53 3.78 10.96
N ASN A 45 -13.20 4.53 10.11
CA ASN A 45 -12.61 5.16 8.93
C ASN A 45 -13.14 6.58 8.82
N ILE A 46 -12.22 7.55 8.79
CA ILE A 46 -12.48 8.98 8.69
C ILE A 46 -11.69 9.49 7.50
N MET A 47 -12.35 10.22 6.60
CA MET A 47 -11.72 10.93 5.50
C MET A 47 -12.29 12.34 5.52
N GLN A 48 -11.43 13.32 5.79
CA GLN A 48 -11.83 14.71 5.99
C GLN A 48 -11.02 15.61 5.06
N PRO A 49 -11.64 16.20 4.02
CA PRO A 49 -11.03 17.32 3.32
C PRO A 49 -10.90 18.50 4.28
N LEU A 50 -9.75 19.15 4.26
CA LEU A 50 -9.47 20.36 5.03
C LEU A 50 -9.86 21.59 4.19
N SER A 51 -10.41 22.61 4.85
CA SER A 51 -10.80 23.87 4.21
C SER A 51 -9.59 24.58 3.58
N ASN A 52 -9.86 25.56 2.70
CA ASN A 52 -8.86 26.48 2.16
C ASN A 52 -7.70 25.79 1.42
N ASN A 53 -7.96 24.68 0.71
CA ASN A 53 -6.95 23.92 -0.03
C ASN A 53 -5.78 23.42 0.86
N LEU A 54 -6.05 23.16 2.14
CA LEU A 54 -5.07 22.60 3.07
C LEU A 54 -4.90 21.08 2.89
N GLY A 55 -5.56 20.47 1.91
CA GLY A 55 -5.42 19.04 1.59
C GLY A 55 -6.46 18.16 2.26
N ASN A 56 -6.13 16.90 2.48
CA ASN A 56 -7.03 15.89 3.01
C ASN A 56 -6.32 15.07 4.09
N VAL A 57 -7.04 14.79 5.17
CA VAL A 57 -6.60 13.87 6.22
C VAL A 57 -7.46 12.61 6.17
N SER A 58 -6.82 11.46 6.31
CA SER A 58 -7.51 10.19 6.51
C SER A 58 -6.98 9.45 7.73
N LEU A 59 -7.87 8.76 8.42
CA LEU A 59 -7.58 7.91 9.56
C LEU A 59 -8.41 6.63 9.44
N SER A 60 -7.72 5.50 9.53
CA SER A 60 -8.32 4.16 9.56
C SER A 60 -7.79 3.43 10.78
N ALA A 61 -8.68 2.76 11.52
CA ALA A 61 -8.31 2.01 12.71
C ALA A 61 -9.14 0.72 12.81
N LEU A 62 -8.49 -0.35 13.24
CA LEU A 62 -9.08 -1.65 13.54
C LEU A 62 -8.54 -2.15 14.89
N TRP A 63 -9.44 -2.34 15.84
CA TRP A 63 -9.14 -2.93 17.14
C TRP A 63 -9.84 -4.28 17.26
N ARG A 64 -9.09 -5.30 17.69
CA ARG A 64 -9.58 -6.66 17.84
C ARG A 64 -9.11 -7.27 19.14
N ASN A 65 -9.99 -8.03 19.79
CA ASN A 65 -9.60 -8.93 20.88
C ASN A 65 -10.25 -10.30 20.71
N TYR A 66 -9.66 -11.29 21.36
CA TYR A 66 -9.97 -12.70 21.17
C TYR A 66 -10.23 -13.38 22.51
N TRP A 67 -11.09 -14.38 22.52
CA TRP A 67 -11.26 -15.24 23.68
C TRP A 67 -10.01 -16.10 23.88
N GLY A 68 -9.62 -16.35 25.13
CA GLY A 68 -8.46 -17.20 25.46
C GLY A 68 -7.08 -16.60 25.16
N ARG A 69 -7.00 -15.37 24.65
CA ARG A 69 -5.74 -14.65 24.42
C ARG A 69 -5.68 -13.37 25.25
N SER A 70 -4.53 -13.10 25.85
CA SER A 70 -4.24 -11.81 26.49
C SER A 70 -3.74 -10.82 25.44
N GLY A 71 -4.26 -9.59 25.48
CA GLY A 71 -3.85 -8.51 24.56
C GLY A 71 -4.91 -8.17 23.51
N ASN A 72 -4.64 -7.13 22.74
CA ASN A 72 -5.51 -6.67 21.65
C ASN A 72 -4.65 -6.45 20.40
N ALA A 73 -5.14 -6.87 19.24
CA ALA A 73 -4.56 -6.52 17.96
C ALA A 73 -5.09 -5.15 17.52
N LYS A 74 -4.18 -4.27 17.11
CA LYS A 74 -4.45 -2.88 16.73
C LYS A 74 -3.77 -2.59 15.40
N ASP A 75 -4.57 -2.26 14.41
CA ASP A 75 -4.07 -1.75 13.14
C ASP A 75 -4.54 -0.31 13.02
N TYR A 76 -3.64 0.63 12.76
CA TYR A 76 -4.03 2.00 12.46
C TYR A 76 -3.20 2.56 11.32
N GLN A 77 -3.84 3.43 10.55
CA GLN A 77 -3.22 4.13 9.44
C GLN A 77 -3.73 5.57 9.43
N PHE A 78 -2.80 6.50 9.41
CA PHE A 78 -3.04 7.92 9.23
C PHE A 78 -2.38 8.36 7.93
N SER A 79 -3.05 9.22 7.17
CA SER A 79 -2.41 9.91 6.05
C SER A 79 -2.87 11.35 5.92
N TYR A 80 -1.96 12.19 5.47
CA TYR A 80 -2.21 13.56 5.07
C TYR A 80 -1.70 13.73 3.64
N SER A 81 -2.54 14.24 2.75
CA SER A 81 -2.15 14.51 1.37
C SER A 81 -2.56 15.91 0.97
N ASN A 82 -1.72 16.58 0.19
CA ASN A 82 -2.06 17.88 -0.36
C ASN A 82 -1.30 18.11 -1.68
N ASN A 83 -1.74 19.13 -2.42
CA ASN A 83 -1.14 19.58 -3.65
C ASN A 83 -0.62 21.00 -3.46
N TRP A 84 0.62 21.23 -3.85
CA TRP A 84 1.19 22.56 -4.00
C TRP A 84 1.53 22.78 -5.47
N GLN A 85 0.78 23.66 -6.13
CA GLN A 85 0.81 23.81 -7.59
C GLN A 85 0.58 22.44 -8.28
N HIS A 86 1.56 21.97 -9.04
CA HIS A 86 1.52 20.67 -9.71
C HIS A 86 2.11 19.54 -8.84
N ILE A 87 2.72 19.85 -7.70
CA ILE A 87 3.38 18.86 -6.84
C ILE A 87 2.36 18.26 -5.87
N SER A 88 2.16 16.96 -5.95
CA SER A 88 1.39 16.19 -4.98
C SER A 88 2.32 15.61 -3.93
N TYR A 89 1.96 15.69 -2.67
CA TYR A 89 2.70 15.04 -1.58
C TYR A 89 1.74 14.35 -0.60
N THR A 90 2.19 13.26 -0.03
CA THR A 90 1.46 12.48 0.98
C THR A 90 2.41 12.03 2.07
N PHE A 91 2.02 12.30 3.31
CA PHE A 91 2.64 11.76 4.50
C PHE A 91 1.72 10.68 5.06
N SER A 92 2.26 9.55 5.49
CA SER A 92 1.46 8.52 6.17
C SER A 92 2.22 7.88 7.30
N ALA A 93 1.49 7.44 8.30
CA ALA A 93 2.00 6.65 9.40
C ALA A 93 1.07 5.46 9.60
N SER A 94 1.62 4.28 9.84
CA SER A 94 0.84 3.08 10.09
C SER A 94 1.50 2.18 11.12
N GLN A 95 0.69 1.46 11.88
CA GLN A 95 1.13 0.38 12.74
C GLN A 95 0.26 -0.83 12.44
N SER A 96 0.90 -1.98 12.31
CA SER A 96 0.28 -3.28 12.07
C SER A 96 1.10 -4.37 12.74
N TYR A 97 0.72 -5.63 12.57
CA TYR A 97 1.47 -6.78 13.06
C TYR A 97 1.91 -7.64 11.87
N ASP A 98 3.16 -8.13 11.92
CA ASP A 98 3.69 -9.08 10.93
C ASP A 98 3.13 -10.50 11.15
N GLU A 99 3.55 -11.43 10.29
CA GLU A 99 3.26 -12.87 10.37
C GLU A 99 3.86 -13.56 11.61
N ASN A 100 4.55 -12.84 12.50
CA ASN A 100 5.08 -13.36 13.77
C ASN A 100 4.48 -12.63 14.98
N ASN A 101 3.40 -11.86 14.79
CA ASN A 101 2.81 -10.95 15.79
C ASN A 101 3.78 -9.87 16.32
N LYS A 102 4.80 -9.50 15.55
CA LYS A 102 5.66 -8.37 15.85
C LYS A 102 5.04 -7.10 15.30
N GLU A 103 5.06 -6.06 16.13
CA GLU A 103 4.53 -4.76 15.77
C GLU A 103 5.44 -4.06 14.75
N GLU A 104 4.92 -3.86 13.54
CA GLU A 104 5.53 -3.07 12.49
C GLU A 104 4.95 -1.65 12.47
N GLU A 105 5.79 -0.65 12.71
CA GLU A 105 5.47 0.75 12.50
C GLU A 105 6.16 1.25 11.23
N ARG A 106 5.43 1.97 10.39
CA ARG A 106 5.94 2.56 9.16
C ARG A 106 5.53 4.02 9.04
N PHE A 107 6.48 4.86 8.65
CA PHE A 107 6.22 6.22 8.21
C PHE A 107 6.61 6.33 6.73
N ASN A 108 5.70 6.84 5.89
CA ASN A 108 5.96 6.97 4.46
C ASN A 108 5.78 8.41 4.00
N LEU A 109 6.71 8.86 3.17
CA LEU A 109 6.64 10.09 2.41
C LEU A 109 6.51 9.74 0.94
N PHE A 110 5.48 10.26 0.28
CA PHE A 110 5.30 10.15 -1.16
C PHE A 110 5.25 11.55 -1.78
N ILE A 111 6.00 11.76 -2.85
CA ILE A 111 6.02 12.99 -3.64
C ILE A 111 5.83 12.62 -5.11
N SER A 112 4.97 13.35 -5.83
CA SER A 112 4.75 13.20 -7.26
C SER A 112 4.76 14.57 -7.93
N ILE A 113 5.54 14.69 -9.00
CA ILE A 113 5.74 15.92 -9.77
C ILE A 113 5.51 15.60 -11.24
N PRO A 114 4.37 16.01 -11.81
CA PRO A 114 4.13 15.93 -13.22
C PRO A 114 4.77 17.13 -13.94
N PHE A 115 5.42 16.83 -15.05
CA PHE A 115 6.00 17.77 -15.99
C PHE A 115 5.23 17.66 -17.31
N TYR A 116 4.82 18.81 -17.83
CA TYR A 116 4.10 18.92 -19.09
C TYR A 116 4.85 19.85 -20.02
N TRP A 117 4.92 19.52 -21.30
CA TRP A 117 5.43 20.42 -22.34
C TRP A 117 4.82 20.08 -23.70
N GLY A 118 4.90 21.03 -24.64
CA GLY A 118 4.32 20.88 -25.97
C GLY A 118 2.89 21.41 -26.09
N ASP A 119 2.59 22.54 -25.44
CA ASP A 119 1.25 23.17 -25.42
C ASP A 119 0.91 24.02 -26.67
N ASP A 120 1.66 23.88 -27.77
CA ASP A 120 1.27 24.54 -29.03
C ASP A 120 0.16 23.73 -29.72
N ILE A 121 -0.80 24.43 -30.35
CA ILE A 121 -1.92 23.86 -31.13
C ILE A 121 -1.45 22.84 -32.20
N ALA A 122 -0.16 22.88 -32.57
CA ALA A 122 0.46 22.01 -33.57
C ALA A 122 1.42 20.94 -33.00
N LYS A 123 1.59 20.82 -31.68
CA LYS A 123 2.54 19.86 -31.06
C LYS A 123 1.81 18.82 -30.21
N THR A 124 2.34 17.60 -30.18
CA THR A 124 1.89 16.53 -29.29
C THR A 124 2.20 16.91 -27.85
N ARG A 125 1.19 16.87 -26.98
CA ARG A 125 1.37 17.11 -25.54
C ARG A 125 2.19 15.97 -24.94
N HIS A 126 3.29 16.30 -24.27
CA HIS A 126 4.11 15.34 -23.56
C HIS A 126 3.86 15.46 -22.06
N GLN A 127 3.72 14.31 -21.40
CA GLN A 127 3.57 14.22 -19.96
C GLN A 127 4.57 13.21 -19.40
N ILE A 128 5.38 13.66 -18.45
CA ILE A 128 6.23 12.82 -17.63
C ILE A 128 5.92 13.07 -16.16
N ASN A 129 5.86 12.04 -15.34
CA ASN A 129 5.66 12.13 -13.91
C ASN A 129 6.87 11.56 -13.17
N LEU A 130 7.53 12.41 -12.38
CA LEU A 130 8.54 11.99 -11.41
C LEU A 130 7.83 11.65 -10.09
N SER A 131 8.17 10.52 -9.49
CA SER A 131 7.63 10.12 -8.19
C SER A 131 8.72 9.56 -7.30
N ASN A 132 8.56 9.77 -6.00
CA ASN A 132 9.42 9.22 -4.96
C ASN A 132 8.55 8.76 -3.79
N SER A 133 8.76 7.53 -3.32
CA SER A 133 8.20 6.99 -2.11
C SER A 133 9.32 6.57 -1.18
N THR A 134 9.44 7.20 -0.02
CA THR A 134 10.41 6.85 1.02
C THR A 134 9.67 6.28 2.21
N SER A 135 10.10 5.12 2.69
CA SER A 135 9.55 4.44 3.85
C SER A 135 10.58 4.37 4.97
N PHE A 136 10.12 4.61 6.19
CA PHE A 136 10.88 4.53 7.42
C PHE A 136 10.20 3.52 8.34
N SER A 137 10.99 2.77 9.08
CA SER A 137 10.55 1.83 10.12
C SER A 137 11.07 2.29 11.49
N LYS A 138 10.84 1.49 12.53
CA LYS A 138 11.39 1.75 13.88
C LYS A 138 12.92 1.90 13.88
N ASP A 139 13.60 1.21 12.97
CA ASP A 139 15.07 1.22 12.86
C ASP A 139 15.60 2.35 11.94
N GLY A 140 14.72 3.26 11.49
CA GLY A 140 15.06 4.36 10.60
C GLY A 140 14.72 4.07 9.14
N TYR A 141 15.57 4.52 8.21
CA TYR A 141 15.35 4.35 6.77
C TYR A 141 15.12 2.87 6.42
N SER A 142 14.01 2.58 5.74
CA SER A 142 13.62 1.21 5.38
C SER A 142 13.74 0.98 3.87
N SER A 143 13.18 1.89 3.07
CA SER A 143 13.21 1.75 1.62
C SER A 143 12.96 3.07 0.89
N ASN A 144 13.39 3.11 -0.37
CA ASN A 144 13.07 4.17 -1.31
C ASN A 144 12.69 3.59 -2.67
N ASN A 145 11.60 4.08 -3.26
CA ASN A 145 11.25 3.86 -4.66
C ASN A 145 11.23 5.22 -5.35
N THR A 146 12.08 5.41 -6.35
CA THR A 146 12.07 6.60 -7.21
C THR A 146 11.76 6.16 -8.63
N GLY A 147 10.80 6.81 -9.28
CA GLY A 147 10.41 6.43 -10.63
C GLY A 147 10.02 7.61 -11.49
N ILE A 148 10.25 7.46 -12.80
CA ILE A 148 9.79 8.36 -13.84
C ILE A 148 8.85 7.56 -14.72
N THR A 149 7.63 8.05 -14.92
CA THR A 149 6.67 7.47 -15.86
C THR A 149 6.28 8.49 -16.92
N GLY A 150 5.86 8.03 -18.09
CA GLY A 150 5.42 8.92 -19.15
C GLY A 150 4.42 8.25 -20.07
N ILE A 151 3.76 9.09 -20.86
CA ILE A 151 2.74 8.71 -21.83
C ILE A 151 3.15 9.26 -23.19
N ALA A 152 2.97 8.45 -24.24
CA ALA A 152 3.29 8.81 -25.61
C ALA A 152 2.29 8.20 -26.62
N GLY A 153 2.35 8.71 -27.84
CA GLY A 153 1.45 8.35 -28.94
C GLY A 153 0.29 9.33 -29.11
N GLU A 154 -0.27 9.40 -30.31
CA GLU A 154 -1.34 10.35 -30.66
C GLU A 154 -2.63 10.19 -29.83
N HIS A 155 -2.84 9.00 -29.26
CA HIS A 155 -4.00 8.63 -28.47
C HIS A 155 -3.59 8.20 -27.04
N ASP A 156 -2.43 8.68 -26.56
CA ASP A 156 -1.89 8.34 -25.24
C ASP A 156 -1.75 6.81 -25.02
N GLN A 157 -1.48 6.09 -26.11
CA GLN A 157 -1.57 4.63 -26.13
C GLN A 157 -0.34 3.91 -25.57
N LEU A 158 0.80 4.59 -25.45
CA LEU A 158 2.04 4.03 -24.94
C LEU A 158 2.34 4.60 -23.55
N ASN A 159 2.39 3.74 -22.54
CA ASN A 159 2.86 4.08 -21.20
C ASN A 159 4.24 3.47 -21.01
N TYR A 160 5.17 4.23 -20.45
CA TYR A 160 6.51 3.75 -20.15
C TYR A 160 6.95 4.24 -18.77
N GLY A 161 7.83 3.49 -18.12
CA GLY A 161 8.34 3.83 -16.80
C GLY A 161 9.71 3.27 -16.55
N ILE A 162 10.51 3.99 -15.77
CA ILE A 162 11.81 3.56 -15.24
C ILE A 162 11.79 3.86 -13.74
N TYR A 163 12.23 2.92 -12.92
CA TYR A 163 12.24 3.07 -11.48
C TYR A 163 13.47 2.43 -10.85
N VAL A 164 13.89 3.00 -9.72
CA VAL A 164 14.94 2.50 -8.85
C VAL A 164 14.31 2.19 -7.49
N ASN A 165 14.51 0.97 -6.99
CA ASN A 165 14.15 0.60 -5.63
C ASN A 165 15.42 0.38 -4.81
N GLN A 166 15.41 0.87 -3.58
CA GLN A 166 16.43 0.61 -2.58
C GLN A 166 15.74 0.05 -1.34
N GLN A 167 16.25 -1.05 -0.81
CA GLN A 167 15.73 -1.72 0.39
C GLN A 167 16.86 -1.89 1.42
N GLN A 168 16.70 -1.30 2.60
CA GLN A 168 17.75 -1.27 3.62
C GLN A 168 18.00 -2.66 4.23
N GLN A 169 16.96 -3.45 4.49
CA GLN A 169 17.06 -4.71 5.24
C GLN A 169 18.05 -5.71 4.61
N ASN A 170 18.10 -5.76 3.28
CA ASN A 170 18.99 -6.65 2.53
C ASN A 170 20.11 -5.91 1.80
N ASN A 171 20.18 -4.58 1.95
CA ASN A 171 21.05 -3.71 1.17
C ASN A 171 20.88 -3.91 -0.35
N ASP A 172 19.63 -4.09 -0.78
CA ASP A 172 19.28 -4.40 -2.17
C ASP A 172 18.98 -3.12 -2.93
N THR A 173 19.56 -2.99 -4.12
CA THR A 173 19.19 -1.95 -5.08
C THR A 173 18.75 -2.59 -6.39
N SER A 174 17.57 -2.23 -6.88
CA SER A 174 17.08 -2.68 -8.18
C SER A 174 16.76 -1.53 -9.10
N LEU A 175 17.03 -1.74 -10.40
CA LEU A 175 16.61 -0.88 -11.49
C LEU A 175 15.58 -1.65 -12.31
N GLY A 176 14.45 -1.04 -12.61
CA GLY A 176 13.42 -1.63 -13.44
C GLY A 176 12.88 -0.66 -14.48
N THR A 177 12.32 -1.24 -15.53
CA THR A 177 11.61 -0.54 -16.60
C THR A 177 10.34 -1.32 -16.94
N ASN A 178 9.30 -0.58 -17.32
CA ASN A 178 8.03 -1.14 -17.74
C ASN A 178 7.48 -0.37 -18.94
N LEU A 179 6.80 -1.07 -19.83
CA LEU A 179 6.19 -0.55 -21.04
C LEU A 179 4.82 -1.22 -21.23
N SER A 180 3.81 -0.43 -21.54
CA SER A 180 2.46 -0.89 -21.86
C SER A 180 1.95 -0.17 -23.10
N TRP A 181 1.63 -0.91 -24.15
CA TRP A 181 1.12 -0.36 -25.41
C TRP A 181 -0.29 -0.87 -25.68
N ARG A 182 -1.27 0.04 -25.69
CA ARG A 182 -2.68 -0.23 -25.94
C ARG A 182 -3.02 -0.02 -27.41
N THR A 183 -3.17 -1.09 -28.16
CA THR A 183 -3.70 -1.05 -29.53
C THR A 183 -5.24 -1.18 -29.49
N PRO A 184 -5.95 -0.92 -30.61
CA PRO A 184 -7.41 -1.10 -30.66
C PRO A 184 -7.91 -2.52 -30.38
N ILE A 185 -7.04 -3.54 -30.52
CA ILE A 185 -7.43 -4.96 -30.44
C ILE A 185 -6.68 -5.74 -29.35
N ALA A 186 -5.61 -5.17 -28.78
CA ALA A 186 -4.75 -5.84 -27.81
C ALA A 186 -3.99 -4.84 -26.94
N ILE A 187 -3.63 -5.25 -25.73
CA ILE A 187 -2.67 -4.56 -24.85
C ILE A 187 -1.41 -5.41 -24.82
N ILE A 188 -0.26 -4.77 -25.03
CA ILE A 188 1.06 -5.41 -25.01
C ILE A 188 1.84 -4.83 -23.84
N ASP A 189 2.16 -5.66 -22.86
CA ASP A 189 2.93 -5.28 -21.69
C ASP A 189 4.31 -5.95 -21.71
N GLY A 190 5.33 -5.21 -21.30
CA GLY A 190 6.69 -5.70 -21.13
C GLY A 190 7.37 -5.02 -19.96
N SER A 191 8.10 -5.78 -19.14
CA SER A 191 8.87 -5.22 -18.03
C SER A 191 10.20 -5.97 -17.89
N TYR A 192 11.19 -5.25 -17.37
CA TYR A 192 12.50 -5.81 -17.04
C TYR A 192 12.98 -5.20 -15.74
N SER A 193 13.49 -6.02 -14.83
CA SER A 193 14.10 -5.56 -13.59
C SER A 193 15.41 -6.31 -13.33
N HIS A 194 16.37 -5.59 -12.78
CA HIS A 194 17.64 -6.15 -12.33
C HIS A 194 17.91 -5.68 -10.90
N SER A 195 18.15 -6.63 -10.00
CA SER A 195 18.50 -6.38 -8.61
C SER A 195 19.95 -6.75 -8.34
N LYS A 196 20.64 -5.90 -7.59
CA LYS A 196 21.96 -6.18 -7.04
C LYS A 196 21.90 -6.08 -5.53
N ASN A 197 22.41 -7.11 -4.86
CA ASN A 197 22.63 -7.12 -3.42
C ASN A 197 24.06 -6.59 -3.20
N ALA A 198 24.24 -5.68 -2.27
CA ALA A 198 25.55 -5.07 -1.96
C ALA A 198 26.18 -5.67 -0.71
#